data_AF-A0A534P417-F1
#
_entry.id   AF-A0A534P417-F1
#
_cell.length_a   1.000
_cell.length_b   1.000
_cell.length_c   1.000
_cell.angle_alpha   90.00
_cell.angle_beta   90.00
_cell.angle_gamma   90.00
#
_symmetry.space_group_name_H-M   'P 1'
#
loop_
_entity.id
_entity.type
_entity.pdbx_description
1 polymer ?
#
loop_
_entity_poly.entity_id
_entity_poly.type
_entity_poly.pdbx_seq_one_letter_code
_entity_poly.pdbx_strand_id
1 'polypeptide(L)'
;MRKQARFVLFPAALVASLIALSGDNRAAQAAVDPKTDKNYDLASLDVFRKTIVQIKDNYVDPSRINPKEMFTAGLEAVERQVAEVMVEVGGPPCDDKPANKEPGTTALVGPSNAAPQGGILETNRAQAAGCAHANSSIPDGHVRVTVGNQTKDFDYRDIDSIWQIPLKMHEVFGFMKDNLVTQTDQREIEYAAINGMLSTLDPHSWLLKPDVYKEMKVQTRGEFGGLGFVISMIDDRLTVRKVLRNTPAFKAGVKKGDVITQIDNDSTVSMELQEAVDR
;
A
#
# COMPACT_ATOMS: atom_id res chain seq x y z
N MET A 1 0.74 -33.53 -36.36
CA MET A 1 1.34 -34.04 -35.11
C MET A 1 0.45 -33.64 -33.94
N ARG A 2 -0.38 -34.56 -33.42
CA ARG A 2 -1.26 -34.29 -32.26
C ARG A 2 -0.39 -34.25 -31.00
N LYS A 3 -0.32 -33.10 -30.32
CA LYS A 3 0.24 -33.02 -28.96
C LYS A 3 -0.70 -33.79 -28.03
N GLN A 4 -0.23 -34.94 -27.55
CA GLN A 4 -0.92 -35.73 -26.52
C GLN A 4 -0.96 -34.89 -25.24
N ALA A 5 -2.15 -34.44 -24.83
CA ALA A 5 -2.34 -33.81 -23.53
C ALA A 5 -2.12 -34.90 -22.45
N ARG A 6 -1.12 -34.71 -21.59
CA ARG A 6 -0.89 -35.57 -20.43
C ARG A 6 -1.72 -35.05 -19.27
N PHE A 7 -2.52 -35.94 -18.72
CA PHE A 7 -3.36 -35.70 -17.55
C PHE A 7 -2.52 -36.02 -16.31
N VAL A 8 -2.36 -35.06 -15.41
CA VAL A 8 -1.61 -35.23 -14.17
C VAL A 8 -2.60 -35.23 -13.01
N LEU A 9 -2.61 -36.32 -12.25
CA LEU A 9 -3.38 -36.50 -11.01
C LEU A 9 -2.41 -36.42 -9.83
N PHE A 10 -2.66 -35.56 -8.85
CA PHE A 10 -1.83 -35.46 -7.64
C PHE A 10 -2.48 -36.23 -6.48
N PRO A 11 -1.95 -37.40 -6.08
CA PRO A 11 -2.38 -38.08 -4.85
C PRO A 11 -1.65 -37.54 -3.61
N ALA A 12 -2.37 -37.43 -2.48
CA ALA A 12 -1.93 -36.87 -1.20
C ALA A 12 -0.72 -37.56 -0.51
N ALA A 13 -0.18 -38.65 -1.04
CA ALA A 13 0.76 -39.50 -0.31
C ALA A 13 2.25 -39.13 -0.45
N LEU A 14 2.64 -38.24 -1.37
CA LEU A 14 4.07 -37.98 -1.63
C LEU A 14 4.69 -36.82 -0.83
N VAL A 15 3.94 -36.20 0.09
CA VAL A 15 4.41 -35.07 0.92
C VAL A 15 4.83 -35.52 2.34
N ALA A 16 4.48 -36.74 2.76
CA ALA A 16 4.61 -37.17 4.16
C ALA A 16 5.86 -38.03 4.48
N SER A 17 7.00 -37.78 3.83
CA SER A 17 8.26 -38.44 4.21
C SER A 17 9.46 -37.51 4.10
N LEU A 18 9.43 -36.37 4.81
CA LEU A 18 10.65 -35.69 5.26
C LEU A 18 10.40 -34.60 6.33
N ILE A 19 9.40 -34.77 7.20
CA ILE A 19 9.20 -33.89 8.37
C ILE A 19 8.96 -34.77 9.59
N ALA A 20 10.03 -35.43 10.02
CA ALA A 20 10.10 -36.05 11.34
C ALA A 20 11.53 -35.87 11.83
N LEU A 21 11.85 -34.67 12.34
CA LEU A 21 12.86 -34.40 13.37
C LEU A 21 13.02 -32.88 13.54
N SER A 22 13.14 -32.47 14.80
CA SER A 22 13.28 -31.11 15.33
C SER A 22 11.98 -30.33 15.48
N GLY A 23 11.47 -30.36 16.71
CA GLY A 23 10.42 -29.48 17.17
C GLY A 23 10.91 -28.05 17.33
N ASP A 24 10.06 -27.11 16.97
CA ASP A 24 9.89 -25.84 17.64
C ASP A 24 8.49 -25.31 17.31
N ASN A 25 7.60 -25.35 18.31
CA ASN A 25 6.24 -24.81 18.25
C ASN A 25 6.27 -23.27 18.27
N ARG A 26 6.78 -22.65 17.20
CA ARG A 26 6.74 -21.18 16.99
C ARG A 26 6.29 -20.74 15.60
N ALA A 27 5.71 -21.64 14.81
CA ALA A 27 5.17 -21.33 13.48
C ALA A 27 3.63 -21.36 13.41
N ALA A 28 2.93 -21.28 14.54
CA ALA A 28 1.45 -21.26 14.61
C ALA A 28 0.88 -19.85 14.87
N GLN A 29 1.60 -18.80 14.45
CA GLN A 29 1.12 -17.41 14.43
C GLN A 29 1.59 -16.72 13.14
N ALA A 30 0.97 -17.05 12.00
CA ALA A 30 1.03 -16.23 10.79
C ALA A 30 0.04 -16.75 9.73
N ALA A 31 -1.23 -16.85 10.09
CA ALA A 31 -2.31 -16.93 9.11
C ALA A 31 -3.51 -16.18 9.69
N VAL A 32 -3.34 -14.86 9.84
CA VAL A 32 -4.50 -13.97 9.98
C VAL A 32 -5.17 -13.98 8.60
N ASP A 33 -6.38 -14.50 8.55
CA ASP A 33 -7.23 -14.52 7.36
C ASP A 33 -7.34 -13.07 6.81
N PRO A 34 -6.98 -12.80 5.54
CA PRO A 34 -7.00 -11.46 4.96
C PRO A 34 -8.44 -10.94 4.73
N LYS A 35 -9.46 -11.77 4.92
CA LYS A 35 -10.85 -11.34 4.88
C LYS A 35 -11.17 -10.51 6.11
N THR A 36 -11.25 -9.19 5.90
CA THR A 36 -11.86 -8.15 6.75
C THR A 36 -12.00 -8.57 8.22
N ASP A 37 -11.01 -8.24 9.04
CA ASP A 37 -11.20 -8.32 10.49
C ASP A 37 -12.33 -7.35 10.84
N LYS A 38 -13.53 -7.88 11.06
CA LYS A 38 -14.71 -7.09 11.40
C LYS A 38 -14.53 -6.29 12.70
N ASN A 39 -13.46 -6.55 13.43
CA ASN A 39 -13.13 -5.90 14.68
C ASN A 39 -11.91 -4.95 14.57
N TYR A 40 -11.54 -4.53 13.35
CA TYR A 40 -10.50 -3.52 13.17
C TYR A 40 -10.97 -2.16 13.71
N ASP A 41 -10.19 -1.57 14.62
CA ASP A 41 -10.48 -0.24 15.17
C ASP A 41 -9.56 0.80 14.53
N LEU A 42 -10.11 1.67 13.68
CA LEU A 42 -9.40 2.74 12.99
C LEU A 42 -8.64 3.65 13.98
N ALA A 43 -9.19 3.86 15.17
CA ALA A 43 -8.57 4.73 16.18
C ALA A 43 -7.34 4.09 16.85
N SER A 44 -7.13 2.76 16.77
CA SER A 44 -5.97 2.13 17.39
C SER A 44 -4.65 2.56 16.74
N LEU A 45 -4.69 2.84 15.42
CA LEU A 45 -3.54 3.21 14.59
C LEU A 45 -2.42 2.17 14.62
N ASP A 46 -2.75 0.88 14.69
CA ASP A 46 -1.78 -0.19 14.89
C ASP A 46 -0.73 -0.27 13.77
N VAL A 47 -1.14 -0.05 12.52
CA VAL A 47 -0.24 -0.08 11.36
C VAL A 47 0.45 1.28 11.20
N PHE A 48 -0.28 2.36 11.44
CA PHE A 48 0.22 3.72 11.32
C PHE A 48 1.37 3.99 12.30
N ARG A 49 1.22 3.64 13.59
CA ARG A 49 2.26 3.81 14.61
C ARG A 49 3.54 3.06 14.25
N LYS A 50 3.42 1.82 13.76
CA LYS A 50 4.57 1.02 13.29
C LYS A 50 5.24 1.66 12.09
N THR A 51 4.46 2.26 11.19
CA THR A 51 4.99 2.95 10.02
C THR A 51 5.80 4.19 10.41
N ILE A 52 5.34 4.98 11.39
CA ILE A 52 6.11 6.11 11.91
C ILE A 52 7.47 5.67 12.46
N VAL A 53 7.50 4.59 13.26
CA VAL A 53 8.76 4.01 13.76
C VAL A 53 9.66 3.60 12.59
N GLN A 54 9.10 2.90 11.60
CA GLN A 54 9.86 2.45 10.44
C GLN A 54 10.49 3.61 9.66
N ILE A 55 9.74 4.69 9.40
CA ILE A 55 10.24 5.90 8.72
C ILE A 55 11.35 6.52 9.56
N LYS A 56 11.10 6.74 10.86
CA LYS A 56 12.03 7.45 11.73
C LYS A 56 13.38 6.74 11.88
N ASP A 57 13.38 5.41 11.87
CA ASP A 57 14.56 4.60 12.12
C ASP A 57 15.29 4.18 10.84
N ASN A 58 14.58 4.09 9.70
CA ASN A 58 15.13 3.47 8.49
C ASN A 58 15.06 4.33 7.22
N TYR A 59 14.38 5.49 7.25
CA TYR A 59 14.30 6.33 6.06
C TYR A 59 15.64 7.01 5.76
N VAL A 60 16.03 6.97 4.48
CA VAL A 60 17.39 7.32 4.03
C VAL A 60 17.65 8.83 4.07
N ASP A 61 16.63 9.65 3.81
CA ASP A 61 16.76 11.10 3.71
C ASP A 61 15.82 11.82 4.70
N PRO A 62 16.23 11.98 5.97
CA PRO A 62 15.39 12.61 7.00
C PRO A 62 14.99 14.06 6.67
N SER A 63 15.69 14.74 5.75
CA SER A 63 15.39 16.13 5.40
C SER A 63 14.06 16.30 4.66
N ARG A 64 13.51 15.20 4.13
CA ARG A 64 12.20 15.15 3.45
C ARG A 64 11.02 14.99 4.41
N ILE A 65 11.29 14.67 5.67
CA ILE A 65 10.24 14.46 6.66
C ILE A 65 9.69 15.84 7.05
N ASN A 66 8.48 16.14 6.58
CA ASN A 66 7.71 17.32 6.96
C ASN A 66 6.43 16.89 7.69
N PRO A 67 6.40 16.90 9.04
CA PRO A 67 5.29 16.32 9.80
C PRO A 67 3.90 16.91 9.50
N LYS A 68 3.82 18.21 9.22
CA LYS A 68 2.54 18.88 8.90
C LYS A 68 2.01 18.46 7.54
N GLU A 69 2.87 18.48 6.54
CA GLU A 69 2.54 18.07 5.17
C GLU A 69 2.20 16.57 5.10
N MET A 70 2.96 15.74 5.83
CA MET A 70 2.68 14.33 6.03
C MET A 70 1.28 14.08 6.62
N PHE A 71 0.91 14.86 7.64
CA PHE A 71 -0.42 14.77 8.26
C PHE A 71 -1.54 15.17 7.29
N THR A 72 -1.42 16.32 6.63
CA THR A 72 -2.46 16.81 5.70
C THR A 72 -2.60 15.89 4.48
N ALA A 73 -1.49 15.44 3.87
CA ALA A 73 -1.52 14.51 2.75
C ALA A 73 -2.14 13.15 3.10
N GLY A 74 -2.00 12.72 4.36
CA GLY A 74 -2.70 11.54 4.88
C GLY A 74 -4.22 11.74 4.88
N LEU A 75 -4.71 12.88 5.36
CA LEU A 75 -6.15 13.17 5.37
C LEU A 75 -6.72 13.35 3.96
N GLU A 76 -6.02 14.04 3.07
CA GLU A 76 -6.43 14.20 1.66
C GLU A 76 -6.49 12.85 0.91
N ALA A 77 -5.62 11.90 1.25
CA ALA A 77 -5.70 10.55 0.69
C ALA A 77 -6.92 9.78 1.19
N VAL A 78 -7.36 10.03 2.44
CA VAL A 78 -8.59 9.44 2.99
C VAL A 78 -9.82 10.00 2.31
N GLU A 79 -9.91 11.32 2.09
CA GLU A 79 -10.99 11.95 1.32
C GLU A 79 -11.14 11.31 -0.07
N ARG A 80 -10.02 11.07 -0.78
CA ARG A 80 -10.06 10.41 -2.09
C ARG A 80 -10.55 8.96 -2.03
N GLN A 81 -10.36 8.28 -0.89
CA GLN A 81 -10.74 6.89 -0.71
C GLN A 81 -12.19 6.73 -0.19
N VAL A 82 -12.68 7.70 0.59
CA VAL A 82 -13.96 7.63 1.30
C VAL A 82 -14.84 8.80 0.88
N ALA A 83 -15.80 8.55 -0.01
CA ALA A 83 -16.65 9.58 -0.61
C ALA A 83 -17.48 10.41 0.39
N GLU A 84 -17.74 9.89 1.60
CA GLU A 84 -18.47 10.60 2.66
C GLU A 84 -17.60 11.58 3.44
N VAL A 85 -16.28 11.56 3.23
CA VAL A 85 -15.29 12.35 3.96
C VAL A 85 -14.82 13.48 3.06
N MET A 86 -14.86 14.70 3.57
CA MET A 86 -14.32 15.90 2.93
C MET A 86 -13.32 16.56 3.87
N VAL A 87 -12.19 17.01 3.33
CA VAL A 87 -11.09 17.59 4.10
C VAL A 87 -10.76 18.97 3.53
N GLU A 88 -10.84 20.00 4.37
CA GLU A 88 -10.48 21.36 4.00
C GLU A 88 -9.32 21.85 4.88
N VAL A 89 -8.21 22.24 4.26
CA VAL A 89 -7.03 22.73 4.98
C VAL A 89 -7.11 24.24 5.09
N GLY A 90 -6.92 24.78 6.29
CA GLY A 90 -6.86 26.23 6.50
C GLY A 90 -5.57 26.83 6.00
N GLY A 91 -5.68 27.98 5.34
CA GLY A 91 -4.54 28.68 4.75
C GLY A 91 -4.98 29.64 3.63
N PRO A 92 -4.09 30.52 3.18
CA PRO A 92 -4.38 31.39 2.03
C PRO A 92 -4.68 30.54 0.79
N PRO A 93 -5.59 30.99 -0.10
CA PRO A 93 -5.82 30.33 -1.37
C PRO A 93 -4.50 30.31 -2.13
N CYS A 94 -4.24 29.19 -2.79
CA CYS A 94 -2.98 29.03 -3.48
C CYS A 94 -3.01 29.84 -4.77
N ASP A 95 -2.19 30.89 -4.83
CA ASP A 95 -1.98 31.63 -6.06
C ASP A 95 -1.51 30.65 -7.16
N ASP A 96 -2.20 30.67 -8.31
CA ASP A 96 -1.94 29.78 -9.45
C ASP A 96 -0.45 29.81 -9.84
N LYS A 97 0.29 28.75 -9.49
CA LYS A 97 1.59 28.45 -10.10
C LYS A 97 1.49 27.14 -10.87
N PRO A 98 2.04 27.10 -12.11
CA PRO A 98 1.81 26.01 -13.03
C PRO A 98 2.47 24.73 -12.51
N ALA A 99 1.73 23.63 -12.68
CA ALA A 99 2.24 22.29 -12.54
C ALA A 99 3.53 22.09 -13.36
N ASN A 100 4.42 21.28 -12.79
CA ASN A 100 5.59 20.66 -13.42
C ASN A 100 6.86 21.50 -13.45
N LYS A 101 7.69 21.31 -12.42
CA LYS A 101 9.14 21.23 -12.64
C LYS A 101 9.64 19.90 -12.10
N GLU A 102 9.54 18.87 -12.93
CA GLU A 102 10.24 17.61 -12.70
C GLU A 102 11.75 17.89 -12.56
N PRO A 103 12.45 17.29 -11.58
CA PRO A 103 13.89 17.44 -11.44
C PRO A 103 14.59 16.57 -12.48
N GLY A 104 14.89 17.14 -13.65
CA GLY A 104 15.77 16.49 -14.62
C GLY A 104 15.56 16.90 -16.06
N THR A 105 15.92 18.13 -16.44
CA THR A 105 16.41 18.41 -17.80
C THR A 105 17.34 19.62 -17.73
N THR A 106 18.62 19.35 -17.91
CA THR A 106 19.66 20.35 -18.16
C THR A 106 19.39 20.98 -19.52
N ALA A 107 18.82 22.19 -19.54
CA ALA A 107 18.82 23.03 -20.73
C ALA A 107 19.88 24.12 -20.54
N LEU A 108 20.94 24.01 -21.34
CA LEU A 108 22.01 25.00 -21.48
C LEU A 108 21.43 26.31 -22.02
N VAL A 109 21.60 27.41 -21.29
CA VAL A 109 21.46 28.78 -21.83
C VAL A 109 22.64 29.60 -21.33
N GLY A 110 23.36 30.23 -22.28
CA GLY A 110 24.61 30.95 -22.09
C GLY A 110 24.50 32.29 -21.32
N PRO A 111 25.62 33.01 -21.15
CA PRO A 111 25.76 34.00 -20.10
C PRO A 111 25.26 35.39 -20.55
N SER A 112 24.57 36.09 -19.66
CA SER A 112 24.39 37.54 -19.74
C SER A 112 24.71 38.16 -18.39
N ASN A 113 25.73 39.01 -18.40
CA ASN A 113 26.24 39.77 -17.26
C ASN A 113 25.23 40.82 -16.76
N ALA A 114 25.03 40.90 -15.44
CA ALA A 114 24.91 42.17 -14.68
C ALA A 114 24.81 41.87 -13.17
N ALA A 115 25.55 42.62 -12.36
CA ALA A 115 25.51 42.69 -10.89
C ALA A 115 25.42 44.18 -10.48
N PRO A 116 25.30 44.56 -9.19
CA PRO A 116 24.50 43.98 -8.10
C PRO A 116 23.74 45.07 -7.29
N GLN A 117 22.55 44.81 -6.74
CA GLN A 117 21.97 45.43 -5.52
C GLN A 117 20.93 44.41 -4.99
N GLY A 118 20.94 43.86 -3.79
CA GLY A 118 21.05 44.46 -2.46
C GLY A 118 19.69 44.33 -1.77
N GLY A 119 19.54 43.39 -0.81
CA GLY A 119 18.44 43.37 0.16
C GLY A 119 17.55 42.12 0.19
N ILE A 120 17.39 41.59 1.42
CA ILE A 120 16.43 40.60 1.96
C ILE A 120 16.45 39.14 1.43
N LEU A 121 17.22 38.30 2.14
CA LEU A 121 16.88 36.91 2.39
C LEU A 121 15.67 36.88 3.34
N GLU A 122 14.55 36.27 2.92
CA GLU A 122 13.64 35.52 3.81
C GLU A 122 12.59 34.74 2.98
N THR A 123 12.62 33.41 3.16
CA THR A 123 11.44 32.53 3.28
C THR A 123 10.43 32.42 2.13
N ASN A 124 10.87 32.02 0.92
CA ASN A 124 9.95 31.68 -0.19
C ASN A 124 10.13 30.23 -0.71
N ARG A 125 10.40 29.27 0.19
CA ARG A 125 10.52 27.84 -0.17
C ARG A 125 9.54 26.92 0.54
N ALA A 126 8.85 27.40 1.58
CA ALA A 126 7.84 26.62 2.32
C ALA A 126 6.44 26.62 1.65
N GLN A 127 6.26 27.27 0.50
CA GLN A 127 4.94 27.50 -0.12
C GLN A 127 4.71 26.74 -1.43
N ALA A 128 5.36 25.59 -1.63
CA ALA A 128 5.26 24.84 -2.89
C ALA A 128 4.72 23.40 -2.76
N ALA A 129 4.26 22.97 -1.58
CA ALA A 129 3.66 21.65 -1.41
C ALA A 129 2.44 21.75 -0.47
N GLY A 130 1.29 21.22 -0.89
CA GLY A 130 0.08 21.13 -0.05
C GLY A 130 -1.04 22.13 -0.33
N CYS A 131 -1.12 22.67 -1.54
CA CYS A 131 -1.99 23.81 -1.85
C CYS A 131 -3.36 23.45 -2.46
N ALA A 132 -3.65 22.17 -2.68
CA ALA A 132 -4.78 21.76 -3.51
C ALA A 132 -6.17 22.00 -2.88
N HIS A 133 -6.26 22.30 -1.57
CA HIS A 133 -7.53 22.42 -0.84
C HIS A 133 -7.54 23.53 0.22
N ALA A 134 -6.76 24.59 0.01
CA ALA A 134 -6.65 25.69 0.98
C ALA A 134 -7.93 26.55 1.03
N ASN A 135 -8.60 26.57 2.18
CA ASN A 135 -9.78 27.39 2.45
C ASN A 135 -9.41 28.56 3.37
N SER A 136 -9.47 29.79 2.85
CA SER A 136 -9.15 31.02 3.59
C SER A 136 -10.09 31.30 4.76
N SER A 137 -11.24 30.62 4.83
CA SER A 137 -12.19 30.73 5.93
C SER A 137 -11.78 29.92 7.17
N ILE A 138 -10.78 29.04 7.03
CA ILE A 138 -10.22 28.22 8.10
C ILE A 138 -8.84 28.79 8.46
N PRO A 139 -8.54 29.01 9.75
CA PRO A 139 -7.23 29.54 10.14
C PRO A 139 -6.09 28.62 9.73
N ASP A 140 -4.93 29.21 9.38
CA ASP A 140 -3.73 28.43 9.05
C ASP A 140 -3.35 27.47 10.20
N GLY A 141 -2.95 26.25 9.84
CA GLY A 141 -2.68 25.18 10.79
C GLY A 141 -3.92 24.52 11.40
N HIS A 142 -5.11 24.78 10.85
CA HIS A 142 -6.33 24.03 11.17
C HIS A 142 -6.81 23.23 9.96
N VAL A 143 -7.43 22.08 10.21
CA VAL A 143 -8.08 21.26 9.19
C VAL A 143 -9.52 21.04 9.59
N ARG A 144 -10.45 21.26 8.67
CA ARG A 144 -11.86 20.92 8.84
C ARG A 144 -12.11 19.57 8.20
N VAL A 145 -12.68 18.66 8.96
CA VAL A 145 -13.09 17.35 8.47
C VAL A 145 -14.60 17.26 8.57
N THR A 146 -15.24 16.99 7.44
CA THR A 146 -16.67 16.74 7.34
C THR A 146 -16.90 15.27 7.01
N VAL A 147 -17.76 14.61 7.79
CA VAL A 147 -18.18 13.22 7.59
C VAL A 147 -19.70 13.18 7.57
N GLY A 148 -20.28 12.97 6.39
CA GLY A 148 -21.71 13.11 6.18
C GLY A 148 -22.22 14.51 6.57
N ASN A 149 -23.00 14.60 7.64
CA ASN A 149 -23.56 15.87 8.14
C ASN A 149 -22.80 16.45 9.35
N GLN A 150 -21.74 15.80 9.79
CA GLN A 150 -20.97 16.21 10.96
C GLN A 150 -19.68 16.87 10.50
N THR A 151 -19.32 18.00 11.12
CA THR A 151 -18.12 18.76 10.78
C THR A 151 -17.36 19.10 12.05
N LYS A 152 -16.04 18.92 12.02
CA LYS A 152 -15.17 19.26 13.15
C LYS A 152 -13.84 19.82 12.67
N ASP A 153 -13.40 20.88 13.33
CA ASP A 153 -12.11 21.52 13.08
C ASP A 153 -11.06 20.95 14.05
N PHE A 154 -9.89 20.62 13.53
CA PHE A 154 -8.75 20.10 14.27
C PHE A 154 -7.56 21.05 14.12
N ASP A 155 -6.93 21.40 15.24
CA ASP A 155 -5.68 22.14 15.26
C ASP A 155 -4.50 21.16 15.13
N TYR A 156 -3.60 21.43 14.17
CA TYR A 156 -2.40 20.66 13.93
C TYR A 156 -1.12 21.51 13.94
N ARG A 157 -1.20 22.76 14.44
CA ARG A 157 -0.04 23.67 14.51
C ARG A 157 1.10 23.11 15.35
N ASP A 158 0.77 22.28 16.32
CA ASP A 158 1.64 21.60 17.27
C ASP A 158 2.34 20.36 16.71
N ILE A 159 2.03 19.92 15.48
CA ILE A 159 2.76 18.84 14.81
C ILE A 159 4.11 19.37 14.32
N ASP A 160 5.09 19.44 15.21
CA ASP A 160 6.50 19.77 14.93
C ASP A 160 7.39 18.53 14.73
N SER A 161 6.86 17.35 15.07
CA SER A 161 7.57 16.08 15.08
C SER A 161 6.73 14.97 14.49
N ILE A 162 7.39 14.04 13.79
CA ILE A 162 6.74 12.86 13.21
C ILE A 162 5.99 12.02 14.27
N TRP A 163 6.40 12.11 15.54
CA TRP A 163 5.78 11.41 16.66
C TRP A 163 4.42 11.97 17.10
N GLN A 164 4.06 13.20 16.73
CA GLN A 164 2.74 13.77 17.01
C GLN A 164 1.71 13.41 15.96
N ILE A 165 2.14 12.99 14.76
CA ILE A 165 1.22 12.62 13.67
C ILE A 165 0.22 11.55 14.15
N PRO A 166 0.63 10.42 14.77
CA PRO A 166 -0.33 9.43 15.27
C PRO A 166 -1.28 9.97 16.34
N LEU A 167 -0.81 10.90 17.19
CA LEU A 167 -1.66 11.48 18.24
C LEU A 167 -2.78 12.31 17.62
N LYS A 168 -2.44 13.19 16.67
CA LYS A 168 -3.46 14.00 16.00
C LYS A 168 -4.36 13.16 15.09
N MET A 169 -3.78 12.18 14.41
CA MET A 169 -4.54 11.25 13.58
C MET A 169 -5.55 10.43 14.41
N HIS A 170 -5.21 10.06 15.65
CA HIS A 170 -6.14 9.37 16.55
C HIS A 170 -7.39 10.20 16.84
N GLU A 171 -7.23 11.51 17.06
CA GLU A 171 -8.36 12.43 17.28
C GLU A 171 -9.27 12.51 16.05
N VAL A 172 -8.68 12.64 14.85
CA VAL A 172 -9.43 12.74 13.59
C VAL A 172 -10.12 11.42 13.28
N PHE A 173 -9.42 10.30 13.40
CA PHE A 173 -9.96 8.98 13.13
C PHE A 173 -11.03 8.54 14.13
N GLY A 174 -10.92 8.96 15.39
CA GLY A 174 -12.00 8.79 16.36
C GLY A 174 -13.28 9.49 15.89
N PHE A 175 -13.17 10.77 15.48
CA PHE A 175 -14.29 11.51 14.91
C PHE A 175 -14.84 10.85 13.63
N MET A 176 -13.98 10.39 12.73
CA MET A 176 -14.44 9.69 11.52
C MET A 176 -15.18 8.41 11.86
N LYS A 177 -14.60 7.56 12.73
CA LYS A 177 -15.21 6.29 13.14
C LYS A 177 -16.60 6.49 13.74
N ASP A 178 -16.78 7.52 14.56
CA ASP A 178 -18.04 7.79 15.25
C ASP A 178 -19.14 8.32 14.31
N ASN A 179 -18.78 8.85 13.14
CA ASN A 179 -19.71 9.54 12.23
C ASN A 179 -19.85 8.90 10.84
N LEU A 180 -19.04 7.90 10.50
CA LEU A 180 -19.19 7.13 9.26
C LEU A 180 -20.48 6.33 9.29
N VAL A 181 -21.34 6.55 8.28
CA VAL A 181 -22.64 5.88 8.18
C VAL A 181 -22.51 4.53 7.48
N THR A 182 -21.65 4.46 6.45
CA THR A 182 -21.43 3.24 5.68
C THR A 182 -20.41 2.32 6.34
N GLN A 183 -20.62 1.01 6.22
CA GLN A 183 -19.62 -0.01 6.56
C GLN A 183 -18.45 0.06 5.57
N THR A 184 -17.60 1.06 5.76
CA THR A 184 -16.31 1.18 5.07
C THR A 184 -15.29 0.35 5.83
N ASP A 185 -14.43 -0.36 5.11
CA ASP A 185 -13.35 -1.11 5.73
C ASP A 185 -12.38 -0.13 6.41
N GLN A 186 -12.39 -0.12 7.75
CA GLN A 186 -11.56 0.77 8.55
C GLN A 186 -10.06 0.57 8.29
N ARG A 187 -9.65 -0.65 7.95
CA ARG A 187 -8.24 -0.93 7.63
C ARG A 187 -7.84 -0.25 6.32
N GLU A 188 -8.75 -0.20 5.35
CA GLU A 188 -8.52 0.50 4.07
C GLU A 188 -8.35 2.00 4.26
N ILE A 189 -9.12 2.61 5.18
CA ILE A 189 -8.98 4.02 5.54
C ILE A 189 -7.57 4.30 6.09
N GLU A 190 -7.09 3.47 7.02
CA GLU A 190 -5.76 3.64 7.59
C GLU A 190 -4.65 3.46 6.53
N TYR A 191 -4.75 2.44 5.65
CA TYR A 191 -3.80 2.27 4.54
C TYR A 191 -3.78 3.48 3.59
N ALA A 192 -4.95 4.05 3.29
CA ALA A 192 -5.03 5.24 2.44
C ALA A 192 -4.31 6.42 3.10
N ALA A 193 -4.54 6.66 4.39
CA ALA A 193 -3.87 7.72 5.13
C ALA A 193 -2.36 7.54 5.20
N ILE A 194 -1.90 6.32 5.48
CA ILE A 194 -0.46 6.02 5.54
C ILE A 194 0.18 6.26 4.16
N ASN A 195 -0.44 5.80 3.08
CA ASN A 195 0.13 5.97 1.75
C ASN A 195 0.08 7.43 1.26
N GLY A 196 -0.96 8.19 1.64
CA GLY A 196 -0.99 9.64 1.46
C GLY A 196 0.17 10.33 2.16
N MET A 197 0.37 10.00 3.43
CA MET A 197 1.50 10.49 4.23
C MET A 197 2.86 10.13 3.59
N LEU A 198 3.05 8.88 3.17
CA LEU A 198 4.30 8.40 2.57
C LEU A 198 4.61 9.06 1.22
N SER A 199 3.58 9.47 0.47
CA SER A 199 3.76 10.12 -0.84
C SER A 199 4.51 11.45 -0.76
N THR A 200 4.54 12.09 0.42
CA THR A 200 5.29 13.32 0.67
C THR A 200 6.80 13.08 0.78
N LEU A 201 7.22 11.85 1.12
CA LEU A 201 8.62 11.49 1.25
C LEU A 201 9.24 11.34 -0.14
N ASP A 202 8.71 10.40 -0.93
CA ASP A 202 9.11 10.16 -2.30
C ASP A 202 8.05 9.33 -3.09
N PRO A 203 8.07 9.34 -4.43
CA PRO A 203 7.08 8.64 -5.27
C PRO A 203 7.09 7.11 -5.18
N HIS A 204 8.09 6.50 -4.56
CA HIS A 204 8.28 5.06 -4.46
C HIS A 204 8.12 4.54 -3.03
N SER A 205 7.92 5.42 -2.06
CA SER A 205 7.56 5.07 -0.68
C SER A 205 6.09 4.67 -0.62
N TRP A 206 5.86 3.37 -0.41
CA TRP A 206 4.51 2.81 -0.34
C TRP A 206 4.42 1.68 0.68
N LEU A 207 3.33 1.67 1.46
CA LEU A 207 2.99 0.59 2.36
C LEU A 207 2.16 -0.47 1.61
N LEU A 208 2.76 -1.66 1.44
CA LEU A 208 2.10 -2.79 0.82
C LEU A 208 1.17 -3.50 1.80
N LYS A 209 -0.03 -3.83 1.32
CA LYS A 209 -0.95 -4.70 2.05
C LYS A 209 -0.38 -6.13 2.14
N PRO A 210 -0.78 -6.93 3.15
CA PRO A 210 -0.21 -8.24 3.39
C PRO A 210 -0.33 -9.23 2.22
N ASP A 211 -1.46 -9.21 1.52
CA ASP A 211 -1.75 -9.99 0.31
C ASP A 211 -0.81 -9.61 -0.84
N VAL A 212 -0.72 -8.31 -1.14
CA VAL A 212 0.17 -7.78 -2.19
C VAL A 212 1.64 -8.07 -1.84
N TYR A 213 2.04 -7.89 -0.58
CA TYR A 213 3.38 -8.20 -0.11
C TYR A 213 3.70 -9.70 -0.24
N LYS A 214 2.74 -10.58 0.10
CA LYS A 214 2.88 -12.03 -0.06
C LYS A 214 3.11 -12.39 -1.53
N GLU A 215 2.34 -11.80 -2.45
CA GLU A 215 2.50 -12.02 -3.88
C GLU A 215 3.87 -11.51 -4.38
N MET A 216 4.25 -10.27 -4.04
CA MET A 216 5.54 -9.69 -4.41
C MET A 216 6.71 -10.54 -3.90
N LYS A 217 6.63 -11.07 -2.68
CA LYS A 217 7.65 -11.93 -2.07
C LYS A 217 7.78 -13.26 -2.83
N VAL A 218 6.66 -13.86 -3.22
CA VAL A 218 6.64 -15.07 -4.06
C VAL A 218 7.32 -14.81 -5.40
N GLN A 219 6.99 -13.70 -6.07
CA GLN A 219 7.58 -13.32 -7.35
C GLN A 219 9.10 -13.07 -7.24
N THR A 220 9.54 -12.38 -6.17
CA THR A 220 10.94 -11.95 -6.00
C THR A 220 11.86 -13.09 -5.56
N ARG A 221 11.44 -13.93 -4.60
CA ARG A 221 12.26 -15.04 -4.10
C ARG A 221 12.33 -16.20 -5.07
N GLY A 222 11.39 -16.28 -6.02
CA GLY A 222 11.14 -17.50 -6.78
C GLY A 222 10.72 -18.67 -5.87
N GLU A 223 10.38 -18.40 -4.61
CA GLU A 223 9.77 -19.33 -3.66
C GLU A 223 8.26 -19.26 -3.90
N PHE A 224 7.83 -20.00 -4.92
CA PHE A 224 6.42 -20.27 -5.12
C PHE A 224 5.98 -21.14 -3.95
N GLY A 225 5.19 -20.58 -3.02
CA GLY A 225 4.42 -21.39 -2.08
C GLY A 225 3.51 -22.29 -2.91
N GLY A 226 3.92 -23.54 -3.12
CA GLY A 226 3.29 -24.45 -4.06
C GLY A 226 4.28 -25.43 -4.69
N LEU A 227 3.81 -26.17 -5.68
CA LEU A 227 4.55 -27.27 -6.32
C LEU A 227 5.64 -26.79 -7.30
N GLY A 228 5.65 -25.49 -7.66
CA GLY A 228 6.71 -24.86 -8.44
C GLY A 228 6.55 -24.92 -9.96
N PHE A 229 5.33 -24.64 -10.43
CA PHE A 229 5.00 -24.38 -11.83
C PHE A 229 3.98 -23.24 -11.92
N VAL A 230 3.89 -22.61 -13.09
CA VAL A 230 2.94 -21.52 -13.39
C VAL A 230 1.82 -22.09 -14.25
N ILE A 231 0.57 -21.80 -13.87
CA ILE A 231 -0.63 -22.20 -14.59
C ILE A 231 -1.27 -21.01 -15.32
N SER A 232 -2.10 -21.32 -16.32
CA SER A 232 -2.88 -20.35 -17.09
C SER A 232 -4.12 -21.05 -17.65
N MET A 233 -5.21 -20.30 -17.85
CA MET A 233 -6.37 -20.83 -18.56
C MET A 233 -6.11 -20.83 -20.07
N ILE A 234 -6.22 -22.00 -20.71
CA ILE A 234 -6.11 -22.18 -22.17
C ILE A 234 -7.24 -23.13 -22.59
N ASP A 235 -8.07 -22.72 -23.54
CA ASP A 235 -9.24 -23.49 -23.99
C ASP A 235 -10.12 -23.98 -22.82
N ASP A 236 -10.40 -23.09 -21.87
CA ASP A 236 -11.17 -23.34 -20.63
C ASP A 236 -10.60 -24.46 -19.74
N ARG A 237 -9.28 -24.68 -19.82
CA ARG A 237 -8.57 -25.69 -19.03
C ARG A 237 -7.35 -25.09 -18.33
N LEU A 238 -7.20 -25.42 -17.05
CA LEU A 238 -5.99 -25.10 -16.29
C LEU A 238 -4.80 -25.85 -16.89
N THR A 239 -3.87 -25.08 -17.47
CA THR A 239 -2.74 -25.61 -18.22
C THR A 239 -1.43 -25.07 -17.67
N VAL A 240 -0.43 -25.95 -17.55
CA VAL A 240 0.91 -25.59 -17.09
C VAL A 240 1.63 -24.76 -18.17
N ARG A 241 1.87 -23.49 -17.88
CA ARG A 241 2.59 -22.56 -18.76
C ARG A 241 4.11 -22.68 -18.66
N LYS A 242 4.63 -22.89 -17.45
CA LYS A 242 6.07 -22.98 -17.17
C LYS A 242 6.32 -23.83 -15.94
N VAL A 243 7.37 -24.66 -15.98
CA VAL A 243 7.84 -25.41 -14.82
C VAL A 243 9.21 -24.85 -14.41
N LEU A 244 9.41 -24.65 -13.12
CA LEU A 244 10.64 -24.08 -12.58
C LEU A 244 11.62 -25.20 -12.26
N ARG A 245 12.92 -24.99 -12.50
CA ARG A 245 13.91 -26.02 -12.20
C ARG A 245 14.07 -26.20 -10.69
N ASN A 246 14.45 -27.41 -10.27
CA ASN A 246 14.69 -27.79 -8.87
C ASN A 246 13.47 -27.70 -7.93
N THR A 247 12.25 -27.54 -8.46
CA THR A 247 11.00 -27.56 -7.68
C THR A 247 10.41 -28.97 -7.56
N PRO A 248 9.51 -29.24 -6.60
CA PRO A 248 8.81 -30.53 -6.50
C PRO A 248 8.14 -30.97 -7.80
N ALA A 249 7.49 -30.07 -8.53
CA ALA A 249 6.85 -30.38 -9.80
C ALA A 249 7.84 -30.74 -10.91
N PHE A 250 9.01 -30.11 -10.93
CA PHE A 250 10.07 -30.50 -11.85
C PHE A 250 10.59 -31.90 -11.53
N LYS A 251 10.77 -32.21 -10.25
CA LYS A 251 11.14 -33.56 -9.79
C LYS A 251 10.05 -34.60 -10.07
N ALA A 252 8.79 -34.20 -9.99
CA ALA A 252 7.62 -35.02 -10.35
C ALA A 252 7.43 -35.17 -11.87
N GLY A 253 8.24 -34.49 -12.68
CA GLY A 253 8.23 -34.62 -14.14
C GLY A 253 7.10 -33.87 -14.84
N VAL A 254 6.46 -32.90 -14.18
CA VAL A 254 5.47 -32.01 -14.79
C VAL A 254 6.13 -31.21 -15.91
N LYS A 255 5.41 -31.00 -17.01
CA LYS A 255 5.91 -30.31 -18.20
C LYS A 255 5.00 -29.16 -18.61
N LYS A 256 5.58 -28.23 -19.37
CA LYS A 256 4.84 -27.19 -20.06
C LYS A 256 3.82 -27.84 -21.02
N GLY A 257 2.56 -27.42 -20.90
CA GLY A 257 1.44 -27.90 -21.69
C GLY A 257 0.66 -29.05 -21.05
N ASP A 258 1.06 -29.52 -19.86
CA ASP A 258 0.25 -30.47 -19.11
C ASP A 258 -1.05 -29.80 -18.65
N VAL A 259 -2.15 -30.55 -18.68
CA VAL A 259 -3.47 -30.07 -18.27
C VAL A 259 -3.78 -30.64 -16.88
N ILE A 260 -4.17 -29.76 -15.98
CA ILE A 260 -4.56 -30.11 -14.61
C ILE A 260 -6.04 -30.38 -14.64
N THR A 261 -6.43 -31.62 -14.35
CA THR A 261 -7.84 -32.04 -14.36
C THR A 261 -8.47 -32.15 -12.98
N GLN A 262 -7.65 -32.19 -11.95
CA GLN A 262 -8.10 -32.37 -10.59
C GLN A 262 -7.08 -31.77 -9.62
N ILE A 263 -7.57 -31.11 -8.57
CA ILE A 263 -6.80 -30.68 -7.41
C ILE A 263 -7.44 -31.35 -6.20
N ASP A 264 -6.67 -32.16 -5.48
CA ASP A 264 -7.17 -33.09 -4.47
C ASP A 264 -8.33 -33.97 -4.97
N ASN A 265 -9.54 -33.78 -4.44
CA ASN A 265 -10.75 -34.50 -4.84
C ASN A 265 -11.66 -33.71 -5.78
N ASP A 266 -11.32 -32.45 -6.07
CA ASP A 266 -12.16 -31.54 -6.82
C ASP A 266 -11.71 -31.47 -8.28
N SER A 267 -12.67 -31.66 -9.19
CA SER A 267 -12.46 -31.46 -10.62
C SER A 267 -12.10 -30.00 -10.90
N THR A 268 -11.12 -29.76 -11.77
CA THR A 268 -10.78 -28.40 -12.23
C THR A 268 -11.69 -27.90 -13.35
N VAL A 269 -12.63 -28.73 -13.82
CA VAL A 269 -13.62 -28.33 -14.82
C VAL A 269 -14.50 -27.26 -14.20
N SER A 270 -14.48 -26.05 -14.79
CA SER A 270 -15.14 -24.83 -14.30
C SER A 270 -14.51 -24.17 -13.07
N MET A 271 -13.28 -24.53 -12.70
CA MET A 271 -12.55 -23.87 -11.61
C MET A 271 -11.85 -22.60 -12.14
N GLU A 272 -12.01 -21.48 -11.44
CA GLU A 272 -11.34 -20.23 -11.76
C GLU A 272 -9.84 -20.31 -11.43
N LEU A 273 -9.03 -19.53 -12.17
CA LEU A 273 -7.57 -19.53 -11.98
C LEU A 273 -7.17 -19.18 -10.54
N GLN A 274 -7.86 -18.20 -9.94
CA GLN A 274 -7.60 -17.76 -8.58
C GLN A 274 -7.97 -18.84 -7.56
N GLU A 275 -9.12 -19.49 -7.74
CA GLU A 275 -9.56 -20.60 -6.88
C GLU A 275 -8.54 -21.75 -6.90
N ALA A 276 -7.99 -22.08 -8.07
CA ALA A 276 -6.97 -23.12 -8.20
C ALA A 276 -5.65 -22.80 -7.50
N VAL A 277 -5.34 -21.53 -7.26
CA VAL A 277 -4.11 -21.08 -6.56
C VAL A 277 -4.31 -21.09 -5.05
N ASP A 278 -5.55 -20.86 -4.59
CA ASP A 278 -5.88 -20.77 -3.16
C ASP A 278 -6.10 -22.14 -2.48
N ARG A 279 -6.19 -23.23 -3.26
CA ARG A 279 -6.25 -24.62 -2.77
C ARG A 279 -4.85 -25.18 -2.52
#